data_AF-A0A1G1CRZ3-F1
#
_entry.id   AF-A0A1G1CRZ3-F1
#
_cell.length_a   1.000
_cell.length_b   1.000
_cell.length_c   1.000
_cell.angle_alpha   90.00
_cell.angle_beta   90.00
_cell.angle_gamma   90.00
#
_symmetry.space_group_name_H-M   'P 1'
#
loop_
_entity.id
_entity.type
_entity.pdbx_description
1 polymer ?
#
loop_
_entity_poly.entity_id
_entity_poly.type
_entity_poly.pdbx_seq_one_letter_code
_entity_poly.pdbx_strand_id
1 'polypeptide(L)'
;MKTVQTLGRMIITCLVIGGAFGLLLISIWRAIDLNVEKALVPVDEPGAVWESATPVTYHYLDQELPRSDYLPRHPVYLGKMVYERINLWLTREPEARVTLLMIYANERMGTAMQLLQARRGKEALETTMKSYLYTQAAAAQIKQAQLGPVEREKLRTMMKIHEQALLILEEVMADNLKPKVRGMLEEMIRLRAELIQI
;
A
#
# COMPACT_ATOMS: atom_id res chain seq x y z
N MET A 1 -43.86 30.90 15.16
CA MET A 1 -43.90 30.22 13.85
C MET A 1 -42.64 30.40 12.99
N LYS A 2 -41.96 31.57 12.97
CA LYS A 2 -40.77 31.78 12.11
C LYS A 2 -39.56 30.87 12.43
N THR A 3 -39.36 30.50 13.69
CA THR A 3 -38.23 29.67 14.17
C THR A 3 -38.27 28.22 13.70
N VAL A 4 -39.46 27.63 13.57
CA VAL A 4 -39.64 26.25 13.07
C VAL A 4 -39.31 26.17 11.58
N GLN A 5 -39.64 27.22 10.82
CA GLN A 5 -39.40 27.30 9.39
C GLN A 5 -37.92 27.50 9.04
N THR A 6 -37.16 28.20 9.88
CA THR A 6 -35.70 28.36 9.74
C THR A 6 -34.94 27.08 10.08
N LEU A 7 -35.39 26.31 11.08
CA LEU A 7 -34.75 25.05 11.46
C LEU A 7 -34.90 23.99 10.36
N GLY A 8 -36.10 23.88 9.76
CA GLY A 8 -36.33 22.97 8.63
C GLY A 8 -35.44 23.29 7.42
N ARG A 9 -35.22 24.58 7.13
CA ARG A 9 -34.31 25.02 6.06
C ARG A 9 -32.85 24.64 6.35
N MET A 10 -32.35 24.82 7.57
CA MET A 10 -30.98 24.43 7.93
C MET A 10 -30.74 22.93 7.76
N ILE A 11 -31.69 22.08 8.19
CA ILE A 11 -31.55 20.61 8.08
C ILE A 11 -31.47 20.18 6.62
N ILE A 12 -32.33 20.73 5.75
CA ILE A 12 -32.31 20.42 4.32
C ILE A 12 -30.98 20.86 3.70
N THR A 13 -30.49 22.05 4.02
CA THR A 13 -29.20 22.54 3.50
C THR A 13 -28.03 21.64 3.93
N CYS A 14 -27.99 21.21 5.19
CA CYS A 14 -26.96 20.28 5.66
C CYS A 14 -27.04 18.91 4.97
N LEU A 15 -28.25 18.40 4.71
CA LEU A 15 -28.46 17.14 3.97
C LEU A 15 -27.99 17.25 2.53
N VAL A 16 -28.28 18.35 1.84
CA VAL A 16 -27.85 18.59 0.46
C VAL A 16 -26.32 18.72 0.37
N ILE A 17 -25.71 19.48 1.28
CA ILE A 17 -24.25 19.65 1.32
C ILE A 17 -23.57 18.32 1.67
N GLY A 18 -24.07 17.60 2.68
CA GLY A 18 -23.53 16.30 3.07
C GLY A 18 -23.66 15.26 1.96
N GLY A 19 -24.80 15.23 1.27
CA GLY A 19 -25.02 14.36 0.10
C GLY A 19 -24.08 14.69 -1.06
N ALA A 20 -23.89 15.99 -1.36
CA ALA A 20 -22.97 16.43 -2.40
C ALA A 20 -21.52 16.05 -2.06
N PHE A 21 -21.08 16.24 -0.81
CA PHE A 21 -19.76 15.81 -0.35
C PHE A 21 -19.59 14.28 -0.42
N GLY A 22 -20.62 13.52 -0.04
CA GLY A 22 -20.62 12.07 -0.16
C GLY A 22 -20.45 11.60 -1.60
N LEU A 23 -21.17 12.20 -2.55
CA LEU A 23 -21.03 11.90 -3.98
C LEU A 23 -19.64 12.27 -4.51
N LEU A 24 -19.07 13.38 -4.05
CA LEU A 24 -17.72 13.80 -4.42
C LEU A 24 -16.66 12.82 -3.91
N LEU A 25 -16.78 12.37 -2.65
CA LEU A 25 -15.91 11.36 -2.07
C LEU A 25 -16.01 10.02 -2.83
N ILE A 26 -17.22 9.58 -3.19
CA ILE A 26 -17.44 8.37 -4.00
C ILE A 26 -16.81 8.53 -5.39
N SER A 27 -16.93 9.71 -6.01
CA SER A 27 -16.35 10.00 -7.33
C SER A 27 -14.82 9.98 -7.30
N ILE A 28 -14.20 10.56 -6.28
CA ILE A 28 -12.74 10.51 -6.09
C ILE A 28 -12.29 9.07 -5.85
N TRP A 29 -13.06 8.29 -5.08
CA TRP A 29 -12.78 6.87 -4.83
C TRP A 29 -12.78 6.05 -6.12
N ARG A 30 -13.81 6.21 -6.96
CA ARG A 30 -13.90 5.55 -8.28
C ARG A 30 -12.78 5.99 -9.23
N ALA A 31 -12.42 7.27 -9.23
CA ALA A 31 -11.35 7.78 -10.09
C ALA A 31 -9.98 7.22 -9.71
N ILE A 32 -9.73 6.99 -8.42
CA ILE A 32 -8.49 6.37 -7.93
C ILE A 32 -8.47 4.87 -8.27
N ASP A 33 -9.56 4.14 -8.05
CA ASP A 33 -9.64 2.72 -8.41
C ASP A 33 -9.39 2.50 -9.91
N LEU A 34 -9.96 3.34 -10.78
CA LEU A 34 -9.75 3.26 -12.24
C LEU A 34 -8.31 3.56 -12.67
N ASN A 35 -7.60 4.44 -11.95
CA ASN A 35 -6.20 4.74 -12.23
C ASN A 35 -5.25 3.65 -11.70
N VAL A 36 -5.59 3.03 -10.58
CA VAL A 36 -4.86 1.85 -10.09
C VAL A 36 -5.10 0.68 -11.04
N GLU A 37 -6.35 0.46 -11.47
CA GLU A 37 -6.74 -0.60 -12.41
C GLU A 37 -6.13 -0.40 -13.81
N LYS A 38 -6.02 0.83 -14.32
CA LYS A 38 -5.29 1.11 -15.57
C LYS A 38 -3.77 0.90 -15.47
N ALA A 39 -3.19 1.04 -14.29
CA ALA A 39 -1.79 0.72 -14.04
C ALA A 39 -1.56 -0.80 -13.79
N LEU A 40 -2.65 -1.57 -13.66
CA LEU A 40 -2.66 -3.01 -13.52
C LEU A 40 -2.92 -3.63 -14.90
N VAL A 41 -2.02 -4.50 -15.35
CA VAL A 41 -2.36 -5.43 -16.44
C VAL A 41 -3.40 -6.39 -15.86
N PRO A 42 -4.56 -6.59 -16.51
CA PRO A 42 -5.53 -7.57 -16.04
C PRO A 42 -4.88 -8.95 -16.04
N VAL A 43 -4.61 -9.48 -14.85
CA VAL A 43 -4.20 -10.87 -14.64
C VAL A 43 -5.49 -11.68 -14.56
N ASP A 44 -6.01 -12.10 -15.70
CA ASP A 44 -7.34 -12.72 -15.81
C ASP A 44 -7.35 -14.23 -15.51
N GLU A 45 -6.20 -14.85 -15.25
CA GLU A 45 -6.15 -16.29 -15.00
C GLU A 45 -5.72 -16.61 -13.56
N PRO A 46 -6.59 -17.29 -12.77
CA PRO A 46 -6.25 -17.74 -11.42
C PRO A 46 -5.14 -18.80 -11.38
N GLY A 47 -4.70 -19.31 -12.54
CA GLY A 47 -3.62 -20.29 -12.71
C GLY A 47 -2.33 -19.77 -13.35
N ALA A 48 -2.34 -18.62 -14.04
CA ALA A 48 -1.20 -18.17 -14.84
C ALA A 48 -0.15 -17.36 -14.06
N VAL A 49 -0.19 -17.39 -12.73
CA VAL A 49 0.68 -16.57 -11.88
C VAL A 49 1.86 -17.37 -11.32
N TRP A 50 1.80 -18.71 -11.33
CA TRP A 50 2.84 -19.58 -10.77
C TRP A 50 3.46 -20.46 -11.85
N GLU A 51 4.80 -20.47 -11.90
CA GLU A 51 5.57 -21.35 -12.80
C GLU A 51 6.28 -22.48 -12.02
N SER A 52 6.44 -22.31 -10.70
CA SER A 52 7.16 -23.22 -9.83
C SER A 52 6.34 -23.50 -8.56
N ALA A 53 5.90 -24.75 -8.42
CA ALA A 53 5.20 -25.25 -7.24
C ALA A 53 6.16 -25.85 -6.20
N THR A 54 7.42 -25.42 -6.14
CA THR A 54 8.30 -25.77 -5.01
C THR A 54 8.04 -24.82 -3.85
N PRO A 55 7.89 -25.32 -2.60
CA PRO A 55 7.82 -24.46 -1.44
C PRO A 55 9.20 -23.77 -1.27
N VAL A 56 9.35 -22.58 -1.84
CA VAL A 56 10.47 -21.70 -1.48
C VAL A 56 10.32 -21.47 0.02
N THR A 57 11.35 -21.84 0.79
CA THR A 57 11.27 -21.80 2.25
C THR A 57 11.38 -20.34 2.70
N TYR A 58 10.23 -19.69 2.88
CA TYR A 58 10.09 -18.25 3.21
C TYR A 58 10.49 -17.88 4.65
N HIS A 59 11.11 -18.78 5.40
CA HIS A 59 11.24 -18.68 6.87
C HIS A 59 11.98 -17.43 7.37
N TYR A 60 12.89 -16.86 6.58
CA TYR A 60 13.69 -15.70 6.99
C TYR A 60 12.88 -14.39 6.97
N LEU A 61 12.05 -14.19 5.95
CA LEU A 61 11.18 -13.01 5.83
C LEU A 61 9.96 -13.06 6.75
N ASP A 62 9.51 -14.27 7.07
CA ASP A 62 8.31 -14.51 7.89
C ASP A 62 8.41 -13.95 9.32
N GLN A 63 9.63 -13.82 9.85
CA GLN A 63 9.86 -13.29 11.20
C GLN A 63 10.02 -11.76 11.23
N GLU A 64 10.35 -11.14 10.11
CA GLU A 64 10.71 -9.71 10.06
C GLU A 64 9.57 -8.82 9.57
N LEU A 65 8.62 -9.35 8.78
CA LEU A 65 7.48 -8.59 8.27
C LEU A 65 6.26 -8.66 9.20
N PRO A 66 5.69 -7.51 9.62
CA PRO A 66 4.46 -7.49 10.39
C PRO A 66 3.31 -8.04 9.55
N ARG A 67 2.58 -8.97 10.14
CA ARG A 67 1.44 -9.63 9.51
C ARG A 67 0.16 -8.86 9.82
N SER A 68 -0.64 -8.59 8.78
CA SER A 68 -2.00 -8.10 8.97
C SER A 68 -2.92 -9.28 9.27
N ASP A 69 -3.65 -9.22 10.38
CA ASP A 69 -4.71 -10.20 10.70
C ASP A 69 -5.86 -10.14 9.69
N TYR A 70 -5.98 -9.03 8.97
CA TYR A 70 -7.04 -8.76 8.02
C TYR A 70 -6.49 -8.80 6.59
N LEU A 71 -6.91 -9.81 5.83
CA LEU A 71 -6.61 -9.95 4.40
C LEU A 71 -7.57 -9.12 3.53
N PRO A 72 -7.21 -8.76 2.29
CA PRO A 72 -8.00 -7.89 1.40
C PRO A 72 -9.45 -8.31 1.08
N ARG A 73 -9.88 -9.53 1.45
CA ARG A 73 -11.27 -10.00 1.25
C ARG A 73 -12.16 -9.84 2.49
N HIS A 74 -11.61 -9.40 3.62
CA HIS A 74 -12.38 -9.22 4.83
C HIS A 74 -13.02 -7.82 4.87
N PRO A 75 -14.30 -7.66 5.27
CA PRO A 75 -14.96 -6.34 5.32
C PRO A 75 -14.23 -5.32 6.22
N VAL A 76 -13.57 -5.80 7.29
CA VAL A 76 -12.75 -4.95 8.18
C VAL A 76 -11.52 -4.37 7.47
N TYR A 77 -11.05 -5.00 6.39
CA TYR A 77 -9.94 -4.48 5.58
C TYR A 77 -10.27 -3.11 4.99
N LEU A 78 -11.52 -2.90 4.54
CA LEU A 78 -11.96 -1.59 4.04
C LEU A 78 -11.88 -0.53 5.14
N GLY A 79 -12.32 -0.86 6.35
CA GLY A 79 -12.20 0.02 7.52
C GLY A 79 -10.74 0.40 7.80
N LYS A 80 -9.83 -0.57 7.76
CA LYS A 80 -8.38 -0.35 7.90
C LYS A 80 -7.84 0.59 6.82
N MET A 81 -8.15 0.35 5.55
CA MET A 81 -7.74 1.20 4.43
C MET A 81 -8.20 2.66 4.58
N VAL A 82 -9.43 2.85 5.08
CA VAL A 82 -10.00 4.18 5.34
C VAL A 82 -9.27 4.84 6.51
N TYR A 83 -9.06 4.12 7.60
CA TYR A 83 -8.31 4.60 8.77
C TYR A 83 -6.89 5.03 8.39
N GLU A 84 -6.16 4.20 7.65
CA GLU A 84 -4.81 4.51 7.17
C GLU A 84 -4.78 5.79 6.32
N ARG A 85 -5.78 5.96 5.44
CA ARG A 85 -5.88 7.15 4.59
C ARG A 85 -6.22 8.40 5.39
N ILE A 86 -7.13 8.30 6.37
CA ILE A 86 -7.48 9.40 7.26
C ILE A 86 -6.25 9.80 8.07
N ASN A 87 -5.54 8.83 8.65
CA ASN A 87 -4.32 9.10 9.41
C ASN A 87 -3.25 9.77 8.54
N LEU A 88 -2.96 9.23 7.36
CA LEU A 88 -2.02 9.88 6.44
C LEU A 88 -2.48 11.30 6.06
N TRP A 89 -3.77 11.55 5.91
CA TRP A 89 -4.25 12.89 5.58
C TRP A 89 -4.13 13.87 6.76
N LEU A 90 -4.33 13.39 7.99
CA LEU A 90 -4.21 14.19 9.21
C LEU A 90 -2.76 14.44 9.62
N THR A 91 -1.84 13.54 9.28
CA THR A 91 -0.41 13.70 9.60
C THR A 91 0.26 14.71 8.67
N ARG A 92 0.50 15.90 9.21
CA ARG A 92 1.14 17.02 8.52
C ARG A 92 2.65 17.09 8.71
N GLU A 93 3.16 16.54 9.80
CA GLU A 93 4.59 16.52 10.10
C GLU A 93 5.32 15.55 9.14
N PRO A 94 6.32 16.02 8.38
CA PRO A 94 7.00 15.19 7.37
C PRO A 94 7.63 13.90 7.93
N GLU A 95 8.25 13.96 9.10
CA GLU A 95 8.85 12.80 9.77
C GLU A 95 7.81 11.74 10.16
N ALA A 96 6.75 12.16 10.86
CA ALA A 96 5.66 11.27 11.23
C ALA A 96 4.98 10.67 10.00
N ARG A 97 4.86 11.45 8.92
CA ARG A 97 4.26 11.01 7.66
C ARG A 97 5.12 9.95 6.96
N VAL A 98 6.43 10.15 6.87
CA VAL A 98 7.36 9.14 6.33
C VAL A 98 7.27 7.85 7.15
N THR A 99 7.28 7.97 8.48
CA THR A 99 7.16 6.82 9.39
C THR A 99 5.87 6.04 9.16
N LEU A 100 4.72 6.72 9.02
CA LEU A 100 3.44 6.08 8.72
C LEU A 100 3.44 5.39 7.35
N LEU A 101 3.96 6.04 6.32
CA LEU A 101 4.07 5.45 4.98
C LEU A 101 4.90 4.16 5.02
N MET A 102 5.98 4.15 5.79
CA MET A 102 6.82 2.98 5.97
C MET A 102 6.11 1.85 6.71
N ILE A 103 5.39 2.16 7.79
CA ILE A 103 4.59 1.17 8.54
C ILE A 103 3.60 0.51 7.59
N TYR A 104 2.85 1.29 6.81
CA TYR A 104 1.88 0.75 5.87
C TYR A 104 2.53 -0.04 4.75
N ALA A 105 3.67 0.40 4.23
CA ALA A 105 4.42 -0.37 3.25
C ALA A 105 4.81 -1.75 3.80
N ASN A 106 5.34 -1.78 5.03
CA ASN A 106 5.80 -3.01 5.70
C ASN A 106 4.64 -3.99 5.96
N GLU A 107 3.52 -3.49 6.48
CA GLU A 107 2.32 -4.31 6.70
C GLU A 107 1.75 -4.88 5.39
N ARG A 108 1.77 -4.10 4.30
CA ARG A 108 1.35 -4.60 2.99
C ARG A 108 2.32 -5.64 2.44
N MET A 109 3.61 -5.49 2.64
CA MET A 109 4.57 -6.50 2.22
C MET A 109 4.36 -7.82 2.98
N GLY A 110 4.18 -7.75 4.30
CA GLY A 110 3.85 -8.93 5.12
C GLY A 110 2.54 -9.59 4.70
N THR A 111 1.52 -8.79 4.35
CA THR A 111 0.26 -9.29 3.80
C THR A 111 0.44 -9.96 2.44
N ALA A 112 1.29 -9.40 1.57
CA ALA A 112 1.58 -9.97 0.26
C ALA A 112 2.27 -11.34 0.38
N MET A 113 3.22 -11.48 1.32
CA MET A 113 3.87 -12.77 1.60
C MET A 113 2.88 -13.82 2.13
N GLN A 114 1.95 -13.43 3.01
CA GLN A 114 0.87 -14.34 3.43
C GLN A 114 -0.04 -14.76 2.28
N LEU A 115 -0.40 -13.81 1.40
CA LEU A 115 -1.20 -14.11 0.21
C LEU A 115 -0.45 -15.05 -0.74
N LEU A 116 0.85 -14.87 -0.87
CA LEU A 116 1.71 -15.74 -1.65
C LEU A 116 1.75 -17.16 -1.07
N GLN A 117 1.92 -17.30 0.24
CA GLN A 117 1.82 -18.58 0.96
C GLN A 117 0.45 -19.24 0.80
N ALA A 118 -0.62 -18.44 0.77
CA ALA A 118 -1.98 -18.89 0.52
C ALA A 118 -2.28 -19.20 -0.97
N ARG A 119 -1.27 -19.19 -1.85
CA ARG A 119 -1.38 -19.40 -3.31
C ARG A 119 -2.28 -18.38 -4.02
N ARG A 120 -2.38 -17.17 -3.48
CA ARG A 120 -3.16 -16.05 -4.02
C ARG A 120 -2.24 -15.06 -4.71
N GLY A 121 -1.56 -15.52 -5.77
CA GLY A 121 -0.50 -14.78 -6.45
C GLY A 121 -0.93 -13.44 -7.03
N LYS A 122 -2.14 -13.36 -7.62
CA LYS A 122 -2.68 -12.09 -8.12
C LYS A 122 -2.83 -11.06 -7.00
N GLU A 123 -3.48 -11.43 -5.91
CA GLU A 123 -3.64 -10.51 -4.78
C GLU A 123 -2.32 -10.21 -4.07
N ALA A 124 -1.38 -11.17 -4.04
CA ALA A 124 -0.03 -10.93 -3.57
C ALA A 124 0.67 -9.86 -4.40
N LEU A 125 0.64 -9.97 -5.74
CA LEU A 125 1.21 -8.97 -6.65
C LEU A 125 0.63 -7.58 -6.42
N GLU A 126 -0.71 -7.47 -6.41
CA GLU A 126 -1.40 -6.21 -6.19
C GLU A 126 -1.05 -5.60 -4.82
N THR A 127 -0.93 -6.43 -3.80
CA THR A 127 -0.57 -5.99 -2.45
C THR A 127 0.91 -5.57 -2.38
N THR A 128 1.81 -6.27 -3.06
CA THR A 128 3.22 -5.89 -3.21
C THR A 128 3.36 -4.57 -3.97
N MET A 129 2.61 -4.36 -5.05
CA MET A 129 2.58 -3.07 -5.74
C MET A 129 2.14 -1.93 -4.84
N LYS A 130 1.11 -2.14 -4.02
CA LYS A 130 0.68 -1.14 -3.03
C LYS A 130 1.78 -0.86 -2.00
N SER A 131 2.44 -1.91 -1.47
CA SER A 131 3.58 -1.76 -0.56
C SER A 131 4.69 -0.91 -1.19
N TYR A 132 5.08 -1.25 -2.42
CA TYR A 132 6.09 -0.53 -3.18
C TYR A 132 5.75 0.96 -3.38
N LEU A 133 4.50 1.29 -3.72
CA LEU A 133 4.06 2.69 -3.86
C LEU A 133 4.19 3.47 -2.55
N TYR A 134 3.87 2.85 -1.40
CA TYR A 134 4.09 3.47 -0.10
C TYR A 134 5.58 3.68 0.20
N THR A 135 6.44 2.72 -0.15
CA THR A 135 7.89 2.87 0.00
C THR A 135 8.43 4.00 -0.88
N GLN A 136 7.99 4.11 -2.13
CA GLN A 136 8.39 5.20 -3.02
C GLN A 136 7.92 6.57 -2.48
N ALA A 137 6.68 6.64 -1.99
CA ALA A 137 6.15 7.86 -1.37
C ALA A 137 6.92 8.26 -0.10
N ALA A 138 7.32 7.28 0.72
CA ALA A 138 8.19 7.50 1.86
C ALA A 138 9.56 8.02 1.40
N ALA A 139 10.19 7.34 0.43
CA ALA A 139 11.49 7.71 -0.13
C ALA A 139 11.54 9.16 -0.62
N ALA A 140 10.52 9.59 -1.37
CA ALA A 140 10.41 10.95 -1.90
C ALA A 140 10.33 12.04 -0.80
N GLN A 141 9.86 11.70 0.40
CA GLN A 141 9.64 12.65 1.49
C GLN A 141 10.80 12.70 2.50
N ILE A 142 11.80 11.82 2.39
CA ILE A 142 12.87 11.72 3.39
C ILE A 142 13.74 12.97 3.44
N LYS A 143 14.05 13.57 2.28
CA LYS A 143 14.81 14.82 2.21
C LYS A 143 14.11 15.95 2.97
N GLN A 144 12.77 15.94 3.01
CA GLN A 144 11.96 16.93 3.73
C GLN A 144 11.79 16.57 5.20
N ALA A 145 11.79 15.27 5.53
CA ALA A 145 11.57 14.75 6.87
C ALA A 145 12.74 14.94 7.83
N GLN A 146 13.94 15.27 7.34
CA GLN A 146 15.16 15.46 8.16
C GLN A 146 15.34 14.34 9.20
N LEU A 147 15.10 13.09 8.79
CA LEU A 147 15.09 11.94 9.68
C LEU A 147 16.42 11.80 10.43
N GLY A 148 16.31 11.48 11.72
CA GLY A 148 17.45 11.09 12.54
C GLY A 148 18.20 9.87 11.98
N PRO A 149 19.44 9.64 12.42
CA PRO A 149 20.24 8.50 11.94
C PRO A 149 19.60 7.15 12.28
N VAL A 150 18.87 7.05 13.38
CA VAL A 150 18.19 5.81 13.81
C VAL A 150 17.00 5.51 12.90
N GLU A 151 16.20 6.52 12.57
CA GLU A 151 15.02 6.41 11.71
C GLU A 151 15.42 6.07 10.28
N ARG A 152 16.51 6.66 9.79
CA ARG A 152 17.10 6.32 8.48
C ARG A 152 17.56 4.87 8.43
N GLU A 153 18.21 4.37 9.48
CA GLU A 153 18.67 2.98 9.51
C GLU A 153 17.51 1.98 9.56
N LYS A 154 16.46 2.28 10.33
CA LYS A 154 15.22 1.50 10.33
C LYS A 154 14.61 1.42 8.92
N LEU A 155 14.57 2.53 8.20
CA LEU A 155 14.09 2.55 6.83
C LEU A 155 14.95 1.71 5.90
N ARG A 156 16.27 1.82 5.97
CA ARG A 156 17.19 1.00 5.15
C ARG A 156 16.95 -0.47 5.38
N THR A 157 16.75 -0.86 6.64
CA THR A 157 16.44 -2.24 7.02
C THR A 157 15.12 -2.69 6.39
N MET A 158 14.04 -1.90 6.52
CA MET A 158 12.76 -2.21 5.90
C MET A 158 12.83 -2.32 4.37
N MET A 159 13.56 -1.42 3.71
CA MET A 159 13.73 -1.48 2.25
C MET A 159 14.50 -2.73 1.82
N LYS A 160 15.52 -3.14 2.59
CA LYS A 160 16.24 -4.40 2.35
C LYS A 160 15.30 -5.61 2.48
N ILE A 161 14.40 -5.61 3.46
CA ILE A 161 13.38 -6.65 3.61
C ILE A 161 12.42 -6.65 2.41
N HIS A 162 11.98 -5.48 1.95
CA HIS A 162 11.13 -5.36 0.78
C HIS A 162 11.81 -5.84 -0.51
N GLU A 163 13.11 -5.60 -0.68
CA GLU A 163 13.89 -6.14 -1.80
C GLU A 163 13.90 -7.67 -1.78
N GLN A 164 14.12 -8.29 -0.61
CA GLN A 164 14.10 -9.75 -0.49
C GLN A 164 12.70 -10.31 -0.81
N ALA A 165 11.64 -9.63 -0.38
CA ALA A 165 10.28 -10.01 -0.73
C ALA A 165 10.00 -9.91 -2.24
N LEU A 166 10.55 -8.89 -2.91
CA LEU A 166 10.45 -8.72 -4.37
C LEU A 166 11.25 -9.77 -5.15
N LEU A 167 12.45 -10.14 -4.67
CA LEU A 167 13.24 -11.24 -5.25
C LEU A 167 12.47 -12.56 -5.21
N ILE A 168 11.88 -12.85 -4.05
CA ILE A 168 11.03 -14.03 -3.89
C ILE A 168 9.83 -13.99 -4.84
N LEU A 169 9.19 -12.82 -4.93
CA LEU A 169 8.07 -12.64 -5.85
C LEU A 169 8.52 -12.85 -7.31
N GLU A 170 9.68 -12.37 -7.70
CA GLU A 170 10.21 -12.57 -9.05
C GLU A 170 10.45 -14.06 -9.36
N GLU A 171 10.95 -14.83 -8.39
CA GLU A 171 11.24 -16.26 -8.55
C GLU A 171 9.98 -17.09 -8.79
N VAL A 172 8.90 -16.78 -8.07
CA VAL A 172 7.67 -17.59 -8.06
C VAL A 172 6.62 -17.15 -9.08
N MET A 173 6.75 -15.92 -9.61
CA MET A 173 5.82 -15.38 -10.59
C MET A 173 6.04 -15.97 -11.98
N ALA A 174 4.97 -16.02 -12.78
CA ALA A 174 5.06 -16.40 -14.19
C ALA A 174 5.96 -15.44 -14.98
N ASP A 175 6.64 -15.98 -16.00
CA ASP A 175 7.59 -15.28 -16.85
C ASP A 175 7.10 -13.93 -17.42
N ASN A 176 5.82 -13.81 -17.75
CA ASN A 176 5.23 -12.57 -18.25
C ASN A 176 5.15 -11.44 -17.18
N LEU A 177 5.18 -11.78 -15.90
CA LEU A 177 5.12 -10.84 -14.77
C LEU A 177 6.50 -10.52 -14.18
N LYS A 178 7.50 -11.37 -14.39
CA LYS A 178 8.88 -11.17 -13.91
C LYS A 178 9.47 -9.81 -14.31
N PRO A 179 9.32 -9.29 -15.55
CA PRO A 179 9.85 -7.98 -15.91
C PRO A 179 9.28 -6.83 -15.06
N LYS A 180 8.00 -6.93 -14.68
CA LYS A 180 7.34 -5.93 -13.83
C LYS A 180 7.89 -5.95 -12.41
N VAL A 181 8.02 -7.15 -11.83
CA VAL A 181 8.58 -7.32 -10.48
C VAL A 181 10.05 -6.89 -10.44
N ARG A 182 10.82 -7.25 -11.48
CA ARG A 182 12.21 -6.82 -11.64
C ARG A 182 12.35 -5.30 -11.70
N GLY A 183 11.50 -4.62 -12.47
CA GLY A 183 11.50 -3.14 -12.50
C GLY A 183 11.23 -2.51 -11.13
N MET A 184 10.35 -3.13 -10.32
CA MET A 184 10.12 -2.69 -8.94
C MET A 184 11.34 -2.93 -8.05
N LEU A 185 12.01 -4.08 -8.21
CA LEU A 185 13.21 -4.45 -7.46
C LEU A 185 14.38 -3.50 -7.77
N GLU A 186 14.65 -3.24 -9.05
CA GLU A 186 15.70 -2.32 -9.50
C GLU A 186 15.49 -0.91 -8.92
N GLU A 187 14.25 -0.43 -8.96
CA GLU A 187 13.91 0.86 -8.38
C GLU A 187 14.02 0.88 -6.85
N MET A 188 13.66 -0.22 -6.17
CA MET A 188 13.84 -0.34 -4.72
C MET A 188 15.32 -0.25 -4.32
N ILE A 189 16.18 -0.98 -5.05
CA ILE A 189 17.63 -0.94 -4.85
C ILE A 189 18.17 0.47 -5.06
N ARG A 190 17.70 1.17 -6.11
CA ARG A 190 18.07 2.56 -6.39
C ARG A 190 17.69 3.49 -5.23
N LEU A 191 16.42 3.44 -4.80
CA LEU A 191 15.93 4.27 -3.69
C LEU A 191 16.69 4.00 -2.38
N ARG A 192 17.05 2.74 -2.10
CA ARG A 192 17.87 2.41 -0.92
C ARG A 192 19.29 2.96 -1.03
N ALA A 193 19.89 2.93 -2.23
CA ALA A 193 21.22 3.49 -2.44
C ALA A 193 21.24 5.02 -2.27
N GLU A 194 20.20 5.72 -2.74
CA GLU A 194 20.05 7.17 -2.53
C GLU A 194 19.99 7.53 -1.04
N LEU A 195 19.41 6.66 -0.21
CA LEU A 195 19.37 6.84 1.24
C LEU A 195 20.72 6.70 1.95
N ILE A 196 21.73 6.15 1.27
CA ILE A 196 23.11 6.11 1.79
C ILE A 196 23.77 7.47 1.64
N GLN A 197 23.39 8.25 0.61
CA GLN A 197 24.01 9.52 0.27
C GLN A 197 23.43 10.73 1.01
N ILE A 198 22.29 10.56 1.68
CA ILE A 198 21.60 11.59 2.50
C ILE A 198 21.94 11.36 3.97
#